data_AF-A0A7W0QFZ7-F1
#
_entry.id   AF-A0A7W0QFZ7-F1
#
_cell.length_a   1.000
_cell.length_b   1.000
_cell.length_c   1.000
_cell.angle_alpha   90.00
_cell.angle_beta   90.00
_cell.angle_gamma   90.00
#
_symmetry.space_group_name_H-M   'P 1'
#
loop_
_entity.id
_entity.type
_entity.pdbx_description
1 polymer ?
#
loop_
_entity_poly.entity_id
_entity_poly.type
_entity_poly.pdbx_seq_one_letter_code
_entity_poly.pdbx_strand_id
1 'polypeptide(L)'
;VVGASALVLHALDPTALEHCVAGHCSAELGHRRLLTVIGREPLLDLGLRLGEGSGALAALPLLRLAIRGVLDVPTFSEWRAQ
;
A
#
# COMPACT_ATOMS: atom_id res chain seq x y z
N VAL A 1 12.34 9.37 -1.23
CA VAL A 1 13.48 8.43 -1.03
C VAL A 1 13.08 6.96 -1.18
N VAL A 2 12.25 6.38 -0.31
CA VAL A 2 11.92 4.92 -0.33
C VAL A 2 11.39 4.44 -1.69
N GLY A 3 10.47 5.19 -2.31
CA GLY A 3 9.96 4.84 -3.64
C GLY A 3 11.05 4.75 -4.72
N ALA A 4 12.06 5.62 -4.69
CA ALA A 4 13.17 5.59 -5.65
C ALA A 4 13.99 4.30 -5.54
N SER A 5 14.23 3.81 -4.32
CA SER A 5 14.88 2.51 -4.10
C SER A 5 14.03 1.35 -4.62
N ALA A 6 12.69 1.41 -4.46
CA ALA A 6 11.78 0.40 -4.99
C ALA A 6 11.81 0.34 -6.53
N LEU A 7 11.97 1.48 -7.20
CA LEU A 7 12.11 1.52 -8.67
C LEU A 7 13.36 0.77 -9.16
N VAL A 8 14.50 0.93 -8.47
CA VAL A 8 15.72 0.18 -8.79
C VAL A 8 15.48 -1.33 -8.63
N LEU A 9 14.84 -1.73 -7.53
CA LEU A 9 14.53 -3.13 -7.29
C LEU A 9 13.60 -3.71 -8.37
N HIS A 10 12.56 -2.98 -8.76
CA HIS A 10 11.65 -3.37 -9.84
C HIS A 10 12.34 -3.48 -11.21
N ALA A 11 13.31 -2.60 -11.49
CA ALA A 11 14.08 -2.65 -12.72
C ALA A 11 15.02 -3.87 -12.80
N LEU A 12 15.49 -4.36 -11.65
CA LEU A 12 16.31 -5.58 -11.55
C LEU A 12 15.45 -6.84 -11.65
N ASP A 13 14.31 -6.85 -10.98
CA ASP A 13 13.35 -7.94 -10.98
C ASP A 13 11.92 -7.39 -10.82
N PRO A 14 11.06 -7.48 -11.85
CA PRO A 14 9.70 -6.99 -11.80
C PRO A 14 8.86 -7.61 -10.66
N THR A 15 9.19 -8.82 -10.22
CA THR A 15 8.47 -9.58 -9.19
C THR A 15 8.91 -9.22 -7.76
N ALA A 16 10.06 -8.55 -7.61
CA ALA A 16 10.65 -8.28 -6.31
C ALA A 16 9.79 -7.41 -5.37
N LEU A 17 8.77 -6.73 -5.90
CA LEU A 17 7.82 -5.94 -5.12
C LEU A 17 6.46 -6.61 -4.92
N GLU A 18 6.21 -7.83 -5.40
CA GLU A 18 4.90 -8.52 -5.29
C GLU A 18 4.35 -8.54 -3.86
N HIS A 19 5.22 -8.71 -2.87
CA HIS A 19 4.88 -8.71 -1.45
C HIS A 19 4.66 -7.29 -0.85
N CYS A 20 4.87 -6.22 -1.62
CA CYS A 20 4.76 -4.84 -1.14
C CYS A 20 3.41 -4.20 -1.49
N VAL A 21 2.95 -3.30 -0.62
CA VAL A 21 1.81 -2.41 -0.88
C VAL A 21 2.30 -0.96 -0.90
N ALA A 22 1.85 -0.16 -1.85
CA ALA A 22 2.10 1.27 -1.84
C ALA A 22 1.19 1.93 -0.77
N GLY A 23 1.77 2.31 0.37
CA GLY A 23 1.00 2.90 1.47
C GLY A 23 0.37 4.25 1.12
N HIS A 24 1.12 5.16 0.48
CA HIS A 24 0.59 6.44 0.04
C HIS A 24 1.29 7.00 -1.19
N CYS A 25 0.66 7.95 -1.87
CA CYS A 25 1.31 8.86 -2.80
C CYS A 25 1.81 10.10 -2.04
N SER A 26 3.13 10.23 -1.90
CA SER A 26 3.79 11.50 -1.56
C SER A 26 3.43 12.63 -2.53
N ALA A 27 3.35 13.85 -2.01
CA ALA A 27 3.21 15.09 -2.79
C ALA A 27 4.52 15.52 -3.47
N GLU A 28 5.63 14.79 -3.27
CA GLU A 28 6.86 15.00 -4.03
C GLU A 28 6.65 14.79 -5.53
N LEU A 29 7.24 15.68 -6.33
CA LEU A 29 7.19 15.59 -7.78
C LEU A 29 7.80 14.26 -8.25
N GLY A 30 7.04 13.51 -9.04
CA GLY A 30 7.50 12.27 -9.65
C GLY A 30 7.07 11.00 -8.89
N HIS A 31 6.59 11.08 -7.66
CA HIS A 31 6.20 9.86 -6.94
C HIS A 31 5.02 9.14 -7.60
N ARG A 32 4.01 9.88 -8.10
CA ARG A 32 2.92 9.29 -8.89
C ARG A 32 3.43 8.60 -10.16
N ARG A 33 4.36 9.22 -10.88
CA ARG A 33 4.97 8.63 -12.08
C ARG A 33 5.74 7.36 -11.75
N LEU A 34 6.47 7.37 -10.63
CA LEU A 34 7.18 6.21 -10.13
C LEU A 34 6.22 5.05 -9.84
N LEU A 35 5.13 5.32 -9.12
CA LEU A 35 4.08 4.35 -8.83
C LEU A 35 3.48 3.75 -10.11
N THR A 36 3.25 4.57 -11.14
CA THR A 36 2.83 4.10 -12.47
C THR A 36 3.86 3.16 -13.09
N VAL A 37 5.16 3.48 -13.03
CA VAL A 37 6.23 2.64 -13.61
C VAL A 37 6.30 1.28 -12.91
N ILE A 38 6.21 1.25 -11.58
CA ILE A 38 6.26 -0.02 -10.83
C ILE A 38 4.91 -0.74 -10.75
N GLY A 39 3.88 -0.23 -11.43
CA GLY A 39 2.54 -0.83 -11.48
C GLY A 39 1.84 -0.93 -10.13
N ARG A 40 2.01 0.07 -9.24
CA ARG A 40 1.39 0.07 -7.90
C ARG A 40 0.42 1.22 -7.73
N GLU A 41 -0.78 0.90 -7.24
CA GLU A 41 -1.75 1.88 -6.80
C GLU A 41 -1.57 2.16 -5.30
N PRO A 42 -1.47 3.43 -4.88
CA PRO A 42 -1.33 3.79 -3.47
C PRO A 42 -2.66 3.68 -2.72
N LEU A 43 -2.63 3.22 -1.47
CA LEU A 43 -3.84 3.18 -0.62
C LEU A 43 -4.34 4.58 -0.24
N LEU A 44 -3.43 5.56 -0.14
CA LEU A 44 -3.72 6.92 0.33
C LEU A 44 -3.12 7.97 -0.61
N ASP A 45 -3.84 9.05 -0.90
CA ASP A 45 -3.32 10.26 -1.55
C ASP A 45 -3.79 11.49 -0.77
N LEU A 46 -2.99 11.89 0.23
CA LEU A 46 -3.36 12.89 1.24
C LEU A 46 -2.48 14.14 1.19
N GLY A 47 -1.68 14.32 0.13
CA GLY A 47 -0.76 15.45 0.02
C GLY A 47 0.42 15.45 1.01
N LEU A 48 0.72 14.30 1.64
CA LEU A 48 1.82 14.16 2.61
C LEU A 48 3.19 14.22 1.93
N ARG A 49 4.18 14.86 2.57
CA ARG A 49 5.57 14.95 2.08
C ARG A 49 6.63 15.00 3.19
N LEU A 50 6.29 14.53 4.38
CA LEU A 50 7.21 14.51 5.53
C LEU A 50 8.34 13.49 5.33
N GLY A 51 8.01 12.30 4.83
CA GLY A 51 8.97 11.19 4.73
C GLY A 51 8.99 10.31 5.98
N GLU A 52 10.15 9.72 6.30
CA GLU A 52 10.38 8.90 7.52
C GLU A 52 9.44 7.69 7.67
N GLY A 53 8.80 7.24 6.59
CA GLY A 53 7.82 6.16 6.63
C GLY A 53 6.43 6.57 7.15
N SER A 54 6.21 7.85 7.48
CA SER A 54 4.95 8.37 8.01
C SER A 54 3.73 8.01 7.14
N GLY A 55 3.83 8.17 5.82
CA GLY A 55 2.73 7.82 4.91
C GLY A 55 2.50 6.32 4.75
N ALA A 56 3.53 5.47 4.95
CA ALA A 56 3.35 4.02 5.00
C ALA A 56 2.65 3.60 6.30
N LEU A 57 3.04 4.17 7.44
CA LEU A 57 2.40 3.93 8.73
C LEU A 57 0.96 4.45 8.78
N ALA A 58 0.66 5.56 8.10
CA ALA A 58 -0.70 6.09 7.98
C ALA A 58 -1.66 5.11 7.29
N ALA A 59 -1.16 4.22 6.41
CA ALA A 59 -1.95 3.21 5.73
C ALA A 59 -2.17 1.93 6.56
N LEU A 60 -1.41 1.72 7.65
CA LEU A 60 -1.46 0.51 8.46
C LEU A 60 -2.85 0.22 9.06
N PRO A 61 -3.64 1.21 9.54
CA PRO A 61 -5.00 0.94 10.00
C PRO A 61 -5.92 0.36 8.92
N LEU A 62 -5.76 0.76 7.65
CA LEU A 62 -6.55 0.22 6.54
C LEU A 62 -6.20 -1.24 6.26
N LEU A 63 -4.90 -1.58 6.29
CA LEU A 63 -4.44 -2.97 6.16
C LEU A 63 -4.99 -3.84 7.29
N ARG A 64 -4.96 -3.34 8.54
CA ARG A 64 -5.53 -4.05 9.69
C ARG A 64 -7.04 -4.24 9.55
N LEU A 65 -7.76 -3.22 9.08
CA LEU A 65 -9.19 -3.31 8.81
C LEU A 65 -9.49 -4.39 7.76
N ALA A 66 -8.74 -4.43 6.67
CA ALA A 66 -8.93 -5.45 5.62
C ALA A 66 -8.72 -6.87 6.17
N ILE A 67 -7.66 -7.09 6.95
CA ILE A 67 -7.38 -8.39 7.59
C ILE A 67 -8.53 -8.77 8.53
N ARG A 68 -8.97 -7.84 9.37
CA ARG A 68 -10.09 -8.06 10.30
C ARG A 68 -11.40 -8.31 9.57
N GLY A 69 -11.63 -7.65 8.45
CA GLY A 69 -12.78 -7.88 7.58
C GLY A 69 -12.85 -9.32 7.06
N VAL A 70 -11.71 -9.96 6.80
CA VAL A 70 -11.65 -11.35 6.36
C VAL A 70 -11.78 -12.33 7.53
N LEU A 71 -11.20 -12.02 8.68
CA LEU A 71 -11.11 -12.96 9.82
C LEU A 71 -12.33 -12.92 10.74
N ASP A 72 -12.93 -11.74 10.93
CA ASP A 72 -13.91 -11.50 11.99
C ASP A 72 -15.34 -11.30 11.45
N VAL A 73 -15.51 -11.04 10.14
CA VAL A 73 -16.85 -10.94 9.54
C VAL A 73 -17.37 -12.34 9.25
N PRO A 74 -18.51 -12.75 9.83
CA PRO A 74 -19.06 -14.08 9.59
C PRO A 74 -19.51 -14.22 8.14
N THR A 75 -19.29 -15.40 7.58
CA THR A 75 -19.93 -15.81 6.33
C THR A 75 -21.45 -15.90 6.50
N PHE A 76 -22.21 -15.88 5.40
CA PHE A 76 -23.66 -16.02 5.47
C PHE A 76 -24.13 -17.32 6.14
N SER A 77 -23.34 -18.40 6.04
CA SER A 77 -23.67 -19.67 6.69
C SER A 77 -23.48 -19.59 8.20
N GLU A 78 -22.39 -18.98 8.68
CA GLU A 78 -22.13 -18.78 10.10
C GLU A 78 -23.11 -17.79 10.73
N TRP A 79 -23.44 -16.70 10.03
CA TRP A 79 -24.39 -15.71 10.51
C TRP A 79 -25.82 -16.26 10.64
N ARG A 80 -26.27 -17.12 9.70
CA ARG A 80 -27.61 -17.75 9.77
C ARG A 80 -27.71 -18.89 10.78
N ALA A 81 -26.58 -19.43 11.23
CA ALA A 81 -26.53 -20.48 12.25
C ALA A 81 -26.55 -19.92 13.69
N GLN A 82 -26.42 -18.60 13.83
CA GLN A 82 -26.67 -17.87 15.08
C GLN A 82 -28.16 -17.56 15.22
#